data_AF-A0A344PI32-F1
#
_entry.id   AF-A0A344PI32-F1
#
_cell.length_a   1.000
_cell.length_b   1.000
_cell.length_c   1.000
_cell.angle_alpha   90.00
_cell.angle_beta   90.00
_cell.angle_gamma   90.00
#
_symmetry.space_group_name_H-M   'P 1'
#
loop_
_entity.id
_entity.type
_entity.pdbx_description
1 polymer ?
#
loop_
_entity_poly.entity_id
_entity_poly.type
_entity_poly.pdbx_seq_one_letter_code
_entity_poly.pdbx_strand_id
1 'polypeptide(L)'
;MIQTLQLESFLRVAPAPPPAAVFDEADLAMARAAGRVEGLAEGRDAAASILAAAVDELAAQLAAQDRRLADSSRHLEVQISDVARAIIAALAAPLRAETLSAQVCAALAAEIEAGIPAPPRLRCEAASAPALRAALDSGGLHQIQIDTGGSGAEFGVPDGLVRLDPDRLQAALLAIVAEMDAPDPGRPADTSPPEENSDE
;
A
#
# COMPACT_ATOMS: atom_id res chain seq x y z
N MET A 1 -101.17 16.62 -26.58
CA MET A 1 -100.84 15.78 -27.73
C MET A 1 -99.53 15.07 -27.42
N ILE A 2 -99.56 13.76 -27.27
CA ILE A 2 -98.44 12.95 -26.78
C ILE A 2 -97.58 12.59 -27.99
N GLN A 3 -96.31 13.01 -27.97
CA GLN A 3 -95.31 12.57 -28.94
C GLN A 3 -94.91 11.12 -28.63
N THR A 4 -95.14 10.23 -29.59
CA THR A 4 -94.71 8.84 -29.58
C THR A 4 -93.23 8.77 -29.97
N LEU A 5 -92.36 8.42 -29.02
CA LEU A 5 -90.96 8.08 -29.28
C LEU A 5 -90.91 6.73 -30.02
N GLN A 6 -90.36 6.71 -31.23
CA GLN A 6 -90.03 5.45 -31.92
C GLN A 6 -88.73 4.87 -31.34
N LEU A 7 -88.82 3.66 -30.82
CA LEU A 7 -87.67 2.83 -30.46
C LEU A 7 -87.04 2.29 -31.76
N GLU A 8 -85.88 2.83 -32.13
CA GLU A 8 -85.07 2.24 -33.20
C GLU A 8 -84.57 0.86 -32.74
N SER A 9 -84.93 -0.18 -33.50
CA SER A 9 -84.53 -1.54 -33.20
C SER A 9 -83.05 -1.75 -33.52
N PHE A 10 -82.25 -2.17 -32.54
CA PHE A 10 -80.87 -2.60 -32.73
C PHE A 10 -80.77 -4.03 -33.30
N LEU A 11 -81.54 -4.37 -34.34
CA LEU A 11 -81.32 -5.58 -35.14
C LEU A 11 -80.24 -5.30 -36.20
N ARG A 12 -79.07 -4.82 -35.77
CA ARG A 12 -77.87 -4.94 -36.60
C ARG A 12 -77.37 -6.38 -36.42
N VAL A 13 -77.71 -7.21 -37.39
CA VAL A 13 -77.03 -8.51 -37.59
C VAL A 13 -75.54 -8.21 -37.64
N ALA A 14 -74.81 -8.62 -36.61
CA ALA A 14 -73.36 -8.55 -36.63
C ALA A 14 -72.86 -9.36 -37.84
N PRO A 15 -71.91 -8.85 -38.64
CA PRO A 15 -71.34 -9.63 -39.73
C PRO A 15 -70.80 -10.94 -39.16
N ALA A 16 -71.10 -12.05 -39.84
CA ALA A 16 -70.62 -13.36 -39.42
C ALA A 16 -69.10 -13.29 -39.22
N PRO A 17 -68.57 -13.80 -38.09
CA PRO A 17 -67.13 -13.81 -37.88
C PRO A 17 -66.49 -14.54 -39.07
N PRO A 18 -65.38 -14.02 -39.61
CA PRO A 18 -64.70 -14.69 -40.72
C PRO A 18 -64.39 -16.14 -40.32
N PRO A 19 -64.40 -17.09 -41.28
CA PRO A 19 -64.07 -18.47 -40.98
C PRO A 19 -62.70 -18.52 -40.30
N ALA A 20 -62.62 -19.25 -39.19
CA ALA A 20 -61.35 -19.45 -38.50
C ALA A 20 -60.35 -20.04 -39.50
N ALA A 21 -59.15 -19.48 -39.55
CA ALA A 21 -58.08 -20.05 -40.35
C ALA A 21 -57.85 -21.49 -39.89
N VAL A 22 -58.12 -22.46 -40.79
CA VAL A 22 -57.87 -23.87 -40.53
C VAL A 22 -56.44 -24.13 -40.97
N PHE A 23 -55.53 -24.17 -40.01
CA PHE A 23 -54.15 -24.58 -40.25
C PHE A 23 -54.07 -26.09 -40.25
N ASP A 24 -53.34 -26.65 -41.20
CA ASP A 24 -53.03 -28.07 -41.15
C ASP A 24 -51.95 -28.35 -40.08
N GLU A 25 -51.78 -29.63 -39.75
CA GLU A 25 -50.83 -30.03 -38.71
C GLU A 25 -49.37 -29.72 -39.10
N ALA A 26 -49.06 -29.71 -40.40
CA ALA A 26 -47.72 -29.42 -40.92
C ALA A 26 -47.37 -27.93 -40.77
N ASP A 27 -48.32 -27.03 -41.06
CA ASP A 27 -48.20 -25.59 -40.86
C ASP A 27 -47.98 -25.24 -39.39
N LEU A 28 -48.73 -25.88 -38.49
CA LEU A 28 -48.56 -25.71 -37.05
C LEU A 28 -47.22 -26.26 -36.55
N ALA A 29 -46.75 -27.38 -37.10
CA ALA A 29 -45.44 -27.94 -36.76
C ALA A 29 -44.30 -27.03 -37.22
N MET A 30 -44.39 -26.46 -38.43
CA MET A 30 -43.43 -25.52 -38.98
C MET A 30 -43.37 -24.23 -38.17
N ALA A 31 -44.52 -23.63 -37.83
CA ALA A 31 -44.58 -22.42 -37.01
C ALA A 31 -43.97 -22.64 -35.61
N ARG A 32 -44.23 -23.80 -34.99
CA ARG A 32 -43.61 -24.17 -33.69
C ARG A 32 -42.10 -24.36 -33.80
N ALA A 33 -41.61 -24.93 -34.89
CA ALA A 33 -40.18 -25.10 -35.12
C ALA A 33 -39.49 -23.76 -35.31
N ALA A 34 -40.07 -22.85 -36.11
CA ALA A 34 -39.57 -21.50 -36.33
C ALA A 34 -39.54 -20.69 -35.02
N GLY A 35 -40.65 -20.66 -34.27
CA GLY A 35 -40.70 -19.95 -32.99
C GLY A 35 -39.75 -20.51 -31.93
N ARG A 36 -39.45 -21.82 -31.97
CA ARG A 36 -38.43 -22.42 -31.08
C ARG A 36 -37.02 -21.94 -31.45
N VAL A 37 -36.70 -21.84 -32.73
CA VAL A 37 -35.38 -21.35 -33.19
C VAL A 37 -35.21 -19.88 -32.84
N GLU A 38 -36.23 -19.06 -33.09
CA GLU A 38 -36.25 -17.64 -32.76
C GLU A 38 -36.10 -17.40 -31.26
N GLY A 39 -36.91 -18.04 -30.43
CA GLY A 39 -36.80 -17.90 -28.97
C GLY A 39 -35.47 -18.40 -28.39
N LEU A 40 -34.81 -19.38 -29.02
CA LEU A 40 -33.46 -19.81 -28.65
C LEU A 40 -32.40 -18.79 -29.05
N ALA A 41 -32.57 -18.09 -30.17
CA ALA A 41 -31.66 -17.02 -30.58
C ALA A 41 -31.80 -15.81 -29.65
N GLU A 42 -33.02 -15.34 -29.42
CA GLU A 42 -33.31 -14.24 -28.49
C GLU A 42 -32.83 -14.55 -27.07
N GLY A 43 -33.03 -15.78 -26.60
CA GLY A 43 -32.55 -16.23 -25.29
C GLY A 43 -31.02 -16.25 -25.18
N ARG A 44 -30.31 -16.57 -26.27
CA ARG A 44 -28.84 -16.51 -26.31
C ARG A 44 -28.32 -15.08 -26.28
N ASP A 45 -28.95 -14.18 -27.03
CA ASP A 45 -28.56 -12.78 -27.09
C ASP A 45 -28.81 -12.09 -25.74
N ALA A 46 -29.96 -12.36 -25.10
CA ALA A 46 -30.24 -11.88 -23.75
C ALA A 46 -29.25 -12.43 -22.72
N ALA A 47 -28.92 -13.73 -22.77
CA ALA A 47 -27.94 -14.33 -21.88
C ALA A 47 -26.53 -13.76 -22.09
N ALA A 48 -26.13 -13.51 -23.34
CA ALA A 48 -24.85 -12.91 -23.69
C ALA A 48 -24.77 -11.46 -23.18
N SER A 49 -25.83 -10.68 -23.33
CA SER A 49 -25.90 -9.31 -22.81
C SER A 49 -25.81 -9.26 -21.27
N ILE A 50 -26.50 -10.18 -20.58
CA ILE A 50 -26.45 -10.28 -19.12
C ILE A 50 -25.04 -10.68 -18.66
N LEU A 51 -24.43 -11.64 -19.34
CA LEU A 51 -23.07 -12.08 -19.02
C LEU A 51 -22.04 -10.98 -19.27
N ALA A 52 -22.16 -10.24 -20.37
CA ALA A 52 -21.28 -9.11 -20.68
C ALA A 52 -21.36 -8.05 -19.57
N ALA A 53 -22.57 -7.65 -19.20
CA ALA A 53 -22.78 -6.69 -18.10
C ALA A 53 -22.21 -7.20 -16.76
N ALA A 54 -22.36 -8.50 -16.45
CA ALA A 54 -21.80 -9.09 -15.24
C ALA A 54 -20.26 -9.16 -15.25
N VAL A 55 -19.65 -9.38 -16.42
CA VAL A 55 -18.18 -9.36 -16.59
C VAL A 55 -17.65 -7.94 -16.45
N ASP A 56 -18.31 -6.95 -17.04
CA ASP A 56 -17.91 -5.54 -16.94
C ASP A 56 -18.01 -5.05 -15.49
N GLU A 57 -19.11 -5.38 -14.80
CA GLU A 57 -19.28 -5.09 -13.38
C GLU A 57 -18.20 -5.75 -12.52
N LEU A 58 -17.88 -7.03 -12.78
CA LEU A 58 -16.80 -7.72 -12.08
C LEU A 58 -15.43 -7.07 -12.34
N ALA A 59 -15.15 -6.67 -13.57
CA ALA A 59 -13.91 -5.99 -13.93
C ALA A 59 -13.79 -4.64 -13.20
N ALA A 60 -14.87 -3.87 -13.13
CA ALA A 60 -14.92 -2.61 -12.39
C ALA A 60 -14.69 -2.84 -10.88
N GLN A 61 -15.29 -3.88 -10.31
CA GLN A 61 -15.10 -4.24 -8.90
C GLN A 61 -13.66 -4.65 -8.60
N LEU A 62 -13.02 -5.44 -9.48
CA LEU A 62 -11.61 -5.82 -9.35
C LEU A 62 -10.70 -4.59 -9.42
N ALA A 63 -10.91 -3.71 -10.39
CA ALA A 63 -10.14 -2.47 -10.51
C ALA A 63 -10.32 -1.52 -9.29
N ALA A 64 -11.52 -1.50 -8.70
CA ALA A 64 -11.76 -0.75 -7.47
C ALA A 64 -11.08 -1.41 -6.26
N GLN A 65 -11.05 -2.74 -6.20
CA GLN A 65 -10.36 -3.48 -5.15
C GLN A 65 -8.84 -3.29 -5.22
N ASP A 66 -8.25 -3.33 -6.42
CA ASP A 66 -6.82 -3.09 -6.62
C ASP A 66 -6.41 -1.69 -6.15
N ARG A 67 -7.21 -0.67 -6.46
CA ARG A 67 -7.00 0.70 -5.95
C ARG A 67 -7.05 0.76 -4.43
N ARG A 68 -8.05 0.13 -3.79
CA ARG A 68 -8.14 0.08 -2.32
C ARG A 68 -6.95 -0.66 -1.68
N LEU A 69 -6.48 -1.74 -2.30
CA LEU A 69 -5.31 -2.47 -1.82
C LEU A 69 -4.04 -1.64 -1.95
N ALA A 70 -3.87 -0.91 -3.06
CA ALA A 70 -2.75 0.00 -3.25
C ALA A 70 -2.75 1.14 -2.22
N ASP A 71 -3.92 1.76 -1.99
CA ASP A 71 -4.08 2.83 -0.99
C ASP A 71 -3.83 2.33 0.44
N SER A 72 -4.36 1.16 0.79
CA SER A 72 -4.13 0.53 2.08
C SER A 72 -2.65 0.19 2.29
N SER A 73 -1.99 -0.36 1.26
CA SER A 73 -0.56 -0.66 1.32
C SER A 73 0.27 0.60 1.54
N ARG A 74 -0.03 1.68 0.80
CA ARG A 74 0.64 2.97 0.98
C ARG A 74 0.41 3.55 2.38
N HIS A 75 -0.81 3.43 2.91
CA HIS A 75 -1.11 3.89 4.27
C HIS A 75 -0.34 3.10 5.33
N LEU A 76 -0.22 1.78 5.17
CA LEU A 76 0.56 0.93 6.04
C LEU A 76 2.06 1.23 5.95
N GLU A 77 2.60 1.46 4.75
CA GLU A 77 4.00 1.87 4.53
C GLU A 77 4.32 3.14 5.33
N VAL A 78 3.48 4.18 5.22
CA VAL A 78 3.65 5.44 5.99
C VAL A 78 3.61 5.20 7.49
N GLN A 79 2.65 4.41 7.99
CA GLN A 79 2.56 4.11 9.42
C GLN A 79 3.78 3.34 9.93
N ILE A 80 4.28 2.38 9.15
CA ILE A 80 5.48 1.60 9.49
C ILE A 80 6.71 2.50 9.53
N SER A 81 6.87 3.39 8.55
CA SER A 81 7.97 4.37 8.53
C SER A 81 7.94 5.32 9.72
N ASP A 82 6.76 5.81 10.11
CA ASP A 82 6.60 6.69 11.29
C ASP A 82 6.94 5.94 12.59
N VAL A 83 6.47 4.70 12.73
CA VAL A 83 6.80 3.85 13.88
C VAL A 83 8.30 3.54 13.91
N ALA A 84 8.91 3.22 12.77
CA ALA A 84 10.35 2.99 12.66
C ALA A 84 11.15 4.24 13.06
N ARG A 85 10.73 5.43 12.61
CA ARG A 85 11.35 6.70 12.98
C ARG A 85 11.22 6.99 14.47
N ALA A 86 10.05 6.74 15.06
CA ALA A 86 9.80 6.90 16.49
C ALA A 86 10.65 5.93 17.32
N ILE A 87 10.77 4.67 16.89
CA ILE A 87 11.62 3.66 17.52
C ILE A 87 13.09 4.08 17.42
N ILE A 88 13.57 4.47 16.23
CA ILE A 88 14.96 4.94 16.04
C ILE A 88 15.23 6.16 16.92
N ALA A 89 14.30 7.11 17.02
CA ALA A 89 14.44 8.28 17.88
C ALA A 89 14.47 7.92 19.38
N ALA A 90 13.59 7.01 19.82
CA ALA A 90 13.52 6.57 21.22
C ALA A 90 14.72 5.72 21.63
N LEU A 91 15.22 4.89 20.71
CA LEU A 91 16.33 3.97 20.93
C LEU A 91 17.71 4.59 20.67
N ALA A 92 17.77 5.76 20.03
CA ALA A 92 19.01 6.43 19.69
C ALA A 92 19.92 6.64 20.91
N ALA A 93 19.43 7.24 22.01
CA ALA A 93 20.27 7.56 23.16
C ALA A 93 20.92 6.31 23.84
N PRO A 94 20.16 5.25 24.20
CA PRO A 94 20.75 4.07 24.85
C PRO A 94 21.63 3.25 23.90
N LEU A 95 21.21 3.02 22.65
CA LEU A 95 22.03 2.26 21.69
C LEU A 95 23.28 3.01 21.25
N ARG A 96 23.25 4.35 21.20
CA ARG A 96 24.46 5.15 20.93
C ARG A 96 25.51 4.93 22.02
N ALA A 97 25.12 4.93 23.30
CA ALA A 97 26.07 4.75 24.40
C ALA A 97 26.73 3.36 24.36
N GLU A 98 25.97 2.30 24.10
CA GLU A 98 26.48 0.93 23.98
C GLU A 98 27.32 0.71 22.71
N THR A 99 26.87 1.24 21.57
CA THR A 99 27.61 1.10 20.30
C THR A 99 28.93 1.87 20.36
N LEU A 100 28.90 3.08 20.92
CA LEU A 100 30.09 3.91 21.10
C LEU A 100 31.08 3.21 22.04
N SER A 101 30.63 2.64 23.16
CA SER A 101 31.52 1.95 24.09
C SER A 101 32.14 0.70 23.47
N ALA A 102 31.37 -0.09 22.72
CA ALA A 102 31.88 -1.25 22.00
C ALA A 102 32.91 -0.85 20.93
N GLN A 103 32.64 0.20 20.14
CA GLN A 103 33.57 0.68 19.11
C GLN A 103 34.85 1.25 19.71
N VAL A 104 34.76 2.02 20.79
CA VAL A 104 35.93 2.53 21.51
C VAL A 104 36.77 1.38 22.05
N CYS A 105 36.15 0.39 22.72
CA CYS A 105 36.90 -0.76 23.25
C CYS A 105 37.54 -1.59 22.14
N ALA A 106 36.84 -1.80 21.02
CA ALA A 106 37.39 -2.51 19.87
C ALA A 106 38.58 -1.77 19.24
N ALA A 107 38.47 -0.44 19.08
CA ALA A 107 39.57 0.38 18.57
C ALA A 107 40.78 0.34 19.53
N LEU A 108 40.54 0.50 20.84
CA LEU A 108 41.61 0.43 21.84
C LEU A 108 42.27 -0.94 21.91
N ALA A 109 41.49 -2.01 21.79
CA ALA A 109 42.03 -3.37 21.73
C ALA A 109 42.94 -3.57 20.51
N ALA A 110 42.52 -3.11 19.33
CA ALA A 110 43.33 -3.19 18.11
C ALA A 110 44.64 -2.41 18.24
N GLU A 111 44.61 -1.22 18.84
CA GLU A 111 45.83 -0.41 19.09
C GLU A 111 46.78 -1.10 20.08
N ILE A 112 46.25 -1.68 21.16
CA ILE A 112 47.05 -2.43 22.14
C ILE A 112 47.68 -3.68 21.51
N GLU A 113 46.93 -4.41 20.68
CA GLU A 113 47.45 -5.55 19.91
C GLU A 113 48.55 -5.13 18.93
N ALA A 114 48.45 -3.92 18.35
CA ALA A 114 49.48 -3.33 17.52
C ALA A 114 50.70 -2.80 18.32
N GLY A 115 50.69 -2.92 19.65
CA GLY A 115 51.77 -2.46 20.53
C GLY A 115 51.75 -0.96 20.83
N ILE A 116 50.65 -0.28 20.50
CA ILE A 116 50.46 1.15 20.76
C ILE A 116 49.88 1.31 22.18
N PRO A 117 50.49 2.14 23.04
CA PRO A 117 49.99 2.32 24.40
C PRO A 117 48.62 3.00 24.39
N ALA A 118 47.75 2.57 25.30
CA ALA A 118 46.43 3.15 25.46
C ALA A 118 46.50 4.66 25.75
N PRO A 119 45.56 5.46 25.22
CA PRO A 119 45.57 6.90 25.39
C PRO A 119 45.29 7.27 26.87
N PRO A 120 45.93 8.32 27.40
CA PRO A 120 45.74 8.73 28.79
C PRO A 120 44.38 9.36 29.04
N ARG A 121 43.73 9.90 27.98
CA ARG A 121 42.47 10.62 28.05
C ARG A 121 41.58 10.29 26.88
N LEU A 122 40.28 10.22 27.17
CA LEU A 122 39.22 10.08 26.19
C LEU A 122 38.12 11.09 26.49
N ARG A 123 37.68 11.83 25.47
CA ARG A 123 36.52 12.73 25.57
C ARG A 123 35.28 12.03 25.05
N CYS A 124 34.17 12.13 25.77
CA CYS A 124 32.88 11.64 25.28
C CYS A 124 31.69 12.50 25.71
N GLU A 125 30.52 12.19 25.15
CA GLU A 125 29.25 12.71 25.65
C GLU A 125 28.98 12.29 27.10
N ALA A 126 28.35 13.17 27.86
CA ALA A 126 28.05 12.93 29.27
C ALA A 126 27.12 11.73 29.49
N ALA A 127 26.16 11.51 28.58
CA ALA A 127 25.23 10.38 28.64
C ALA A 127 25.94 9.03 28.42
N SER A 128 27.01 9.00 27.64
CA SER A 128 27.75 7.78 27.30
C SER A 128 28.87 7.46 28.29
N ALA A 129 29.30 8.43 29.11
CA ALA A 129 30.40 8.27 30.06
C ALA A 129 30.24 7.09 31.04
N PRO A 130 29.06 6.79 31.61
CA PRO A 130 28.89 5.65 32.52
C PRO A 130 29.07 4.30 31.82
N ALA A 131 28.46 4.13 30.64
CA ALA A 131 28.56 2.91 29.85
C ALA A 131 30.01 2.69 29.36
N LEU A 132 30.67 3.76 28.94
CA LEU A 132 32.06 3.69 28.50
C LEU A 132 33.01 3.38 29.66
N ARG A 133 32.81 3.97 30.84
CA ARG A 133 33.58 3.63 32.04
C ARG A 133 33.46 2.15 32.36
N ALA A 134 32.25 1.61 32.40
CA ALA A 134 32.01 0.19 32.67
C ALA A 134 32.71 -0.73 31.64
N ALA A 135 32.71 -0.34 30.36
CA ALA A 135 33.37 -1.10 29.29
C ALA A 135 34.91 -1.02 29.36
N LEU A 136 35.48 0.14 29.72
CA LEU A 136 36.91 0.27 29.95
C LEU A 136 37.36 -0.53 31.19
N ASP A 137 36.54 -0.52 32.23
CA ASP A 137 36.82 -1.26 33.46
C ASP A 137 36.79 -2.78 33.23
N SER A 138 35.86 -3.29 32.41
CA SER A 138 35.83 -4.70 32.03
C SER A 138 37.03 -5.10 31.16
N GLY A 139 37.58 -4.16 30.39
CA GLY A 139 38.82 -4.33 29.62
C GLY A 139 40.12 -4.12 30.42
N GLY A 140 40.04 -3.81 31.73
CA GLY A 140 41.22 -3.54 32.56
C GLY A 140 41.90 -2.19 32.32
N LEU A 141 41.24 -1.28 31.59
CA LEU A 141 41.75 0.04 31.18
C LEU A 141 41.34 1.15 32.17
N HIS A 142 41.46 0.88 33.47
CA HIS A 142 41.04 1.79 34.54
C HIS A 142 41.78 3.14 34.55
N GLN A 143 42.96 3.18 33.94
CA GLN A 143 43.88 4.30 33.97
C GLN A 143 43.47 5.44 33.02
N ILE A 144 42.55 5.18 32.08
CA ILE A 144 42.08 6.15 31.10
C ILE A 144 41.12 7.14 31.79
N GLN A 145 41.44 8.43 31.70
CA GLN A 145 40.56 9.50 32.18
C GLN A 145 39.47 9.77 31.14
N ILE A 146 38.22 9.89 31.60
CA ILE A 146 37.09 10.27 30.74
C ILE A 146 36.74 11.73 31.02
N ASP A 147 36.88 12.56 30.00
CA ASP A 147 36.47 13.97 30.02
C ASP A 147 35.12 14.10 29.32
N THR A 148 34.14 14.72 29.98
CA THR A 148 32.82 14.96 29.38
C THR A 148 32.81 16.32 28.70
N GLY A 149 32.51 16.36 27.40
CA GLY A 149 32.44 17.61 26.66
C GLY A 149 32.73 17.44 25.18
N GLY A 150 31.75 16.98 24.41
CA GLY A 150 31.84 16.74 22.98
C GLY A 150 30.57 16.06 22.48
N SER A 151 30.49 15.84 21.16
CA SER A 151 29.54 14.94 20.52
C SER A 151 30.34 13.73 20.01
N GLY A 152 29.92 12.52 20.38
CA GLY A 152 30.66 11.27 20.13
C GLY A 152 31.80 10.96 21.11
N ALA A 153 32.82 10.22 20.63
CA ALA A 153 34.04 9.91 21.38
C ALA A 153 35.29 10.35 20.62
N GLU A 154 36.24 10.96 21.33
CA GLU A 154 37.50 11.47 20.79
C GLU A 154 38.67 11.04 21.67
N PHE A 155 39.72 10.48 21.08
CA PHE A 155 40.97 10.18 21.80
C PHE A 155 42.20 10.36 20.88
N GLY A 156 43.30 10.79 21.48
CA GLY A 156 44.56 11.02 20.76
C GLY A 156 45.42 9.76 20.71
N VAL A 157 45.93 9.43 19.53
CA VAL A 157 46.93 8.39 19.27
C VAL A 157 48.24 9.05 18.82
N PRO A 158 49.39 8.36 18.83
CA PRO A 158 50.68 8.97 18.46
C PRO A 158 50.68 9.69 17.10
N ASP A 159 49.89 9.21 16.15
CA ASP A 159 49.82 9.72 14.77
C ASP A 159 48.60 10.63 14.49
N GLY A 160 47.77 10.97 15.49
CA GLY A 160 46.63 11.85 15.26
C GLY A 160 45.50 11.76 16.28
N LEU A 161 44.31 12.23 15.87
CA LEU A 161 43.09 12.20 16.67
C LEU A 161 42.11 11.22 16.06
N VAL A 162 41.68 10.23 16.83
CA VAL A 162 40.57 9.35 16.46
C VAL A 162 39.28 9.99 16.94
N ARG A 163 38.33 10.17 16.02
CA ARG A 163 36.99 10.68 16.32
C ARG A 163 35.94 9.69 15.84
N LEU A 164 35.14 9.21 16.78
CA LEU A 164 34.00 8.32 16.54
C LEU A 164 32.72 9.12 16.70
N ASP A 165 31.98 9.23 15.61
CA ASP A 165 30.73 9.98 15.53
C ASP A 165 29.54 9.00 15.46
N PRO A 166 28.81 8.82 16.58
CA PRO A 166 27.66 7.92 16.62
C PRO A 166 26.45 8.48 15.85
N ASP A 167 26.43 9.78 15.55
CA ASP A 167 25.34 10.39 14.77
C ASP A 167 25.38 9.95 13.31
N ARG A 168 26.53 9.48 12.80
CA ARG A 168 26.64 8.88 11.46
C ARG A 168 25.80 7.62 11.31
N LEU A 169 25.75 6.76 12.32
CA LEU A 169 24.96 5.52 12.26
C LEU A 169 23.46 5.84 12.27
N GLN A 170 23.04 6.80 13.10
CA GLN A 170 21.66 7.25 13.10
C GLN A 170 21.29 7.91 11.78
N ALA A 171 22.16 8.76 11.23
CA ALA A 171 21.95 9.38 9.93
C ALA A 171 21.81 8.33 8.81
N ALA A 172 22.61 7.26 8.84
CA ALA A 172 22.51 6.15 7.89
C ALA A 172 21.17 5.40 8.03
N LEU A 173 20.72 5.10 9.25
CA LEU A 173 19.43 4.45 9.48
C LEU A 173 18.25 5.34 9.06
N LEU A 174 18.30 6.64 9.36
CA LEU A 174 17.29 7.59 8.91
C LEU A 174 17.28 7.75 7.38
N ALA A 175 18.45 7.65 6.73
CA ALA A 175 18.54 7.67 5.27
C ALA A 175 17.89 6.43 4.64
N ILE A 176 18.04 5.24 5.24
CA ILE A 176 17.37 4.01 4.78
C ILE A 176 15.85 4.16 4.90
N VAL A 177 15.34 4.70 6.02
CA VAL A 177 13.90 4.96 6.17
C VAL A 177 13.42 5.99 5.14
N ALA A 178 14.20 7.05 4.88
CA ALA A 178 13.86 8.04 3.87
C ALA A 178 13.87 7.47 2.44
N GLU A 179 14.69 6.46 2.16
CA GLU A 179 14.71 5.73 0.89
C GLU A 179 13.46 4.83 0.74
N MET A 180 12.97 4.24 1.83
CA MET A 180 11.69 3.51 1.84
C MET A 180 10.49 4.45 1.61
N ASP A 181 10.58 5.69 2.07
CA ASP A 181 9.57 6.73 1.86
C ASP A 181 9.64 7.37 0.45
N ALA A 182 10.74 7.15 -0.28
CA ALA A 182 10.93 7.76 -1.59
C ALA A 182 10.05 7.07 -2.65
N PRO A 183 9.36 7.83 -3.51
CA PRO A 183 8.60 7.26 -4.60
C PRO A 183 9.54 6.53 -5.56
N ASP A 184 9.34 5.23 -5.74
CA ASP A 184 10.10 4.39 -6.68
C ASP A 184 10.07 5.03 -8.09
N PRO A 185 11.23 5.47 -8.64
CA PRO A 185 11.29 6.09 -9.96
C PRO A 185 10.97 5.12 -11.10
N GLY A 186 10.87 3.81 -10.83
CA GLY A 186 10.44 2.78 -11.77
C GLY A 186 8.95 2.44 -11.71
N ARG A 187 8.19 2.97 -10.75
CA ARG A 187 6.74 2.71 -10.65
C ARG A 187 6.03 3.59 -11.68
N PRO A 188 5.30 3.02 -12.65
CA PRO A 188 4.61 3.83 -13.66
C PRO A 188 3.71 4.83 -12.94
N ALA A 189 3.88 6.11 -13.25
CA ALA A 189 2.97 7.15 -12.81
C ALA A 189 1.57 6.71 -13.23
N ASP A 190 0.66 6.66 -12.27
CA ASP A 190 -0.75 6.37 -12.51
C ASP A 190 -1.33 7.51 -13.35
N THR A 191 -1.14 7.42 -14.67
CA THR A 191 -1.73 8.30 -15.67
C THR A 191 -3.14 7.82 -15.97
N SER A 192 -3.94 7.61 -14.93
CA SER A 192 -5.39 7.51 -15.11
C SER A 192 -5.86 8.90 -15.56
N PRO A 193 -6.35 9.06 -16.81
CA PRO A 193 -6.82 10.35 -17.29
C PRO A 193 -8.03 10.79 -16.46
N PRO A 194 -8.22 12.10 -16.25
CA PRO A 194 -9.41 12.59 -15.57
C PRO A 194 -10.64 12.19 -16.39
N GLU A 195 -11.59 11.51 -15.76
CA GLU A 195 -12.90 11.25 -16.34
C GLU A 195 -13.54 12.61 -16.68
N GLU A 196 -13.57 12.96 -17.97
CA GLU A 196 -14.38 14.05 -18.48
C GLU A 196 -15.84 13.67 -18.25
N ASN A 197 -16.43 14.24 -17.18
CA ASN A 197 -17.87 14.31 -17.00
C ASN A 197 -18.48 15.00 -18.22
N SER A 198 -18.98 14.21 -19.16
CA SER A 198 -19.88 14.66 -20.20
C SER A 198 -21.28 14.68 -19.61
N ASP A 199 -21.67 15.84 -19.07
CA ASP A 199 -23.07 16.22 -18.91
C ASP A 199 -23.58 16.71 -20.27
N GLU A 200 -24.40 15.91 -20.94
CA GLU A 200 -25.40 16.34 -21.94
C GLU A 200 -26.65 15.46 -21.89
#